data_AF-A0A7U9SWU2-F1
#
_entry.id   AF-A0A7U9SWU2-F1
#
_cell.length_a   1.000
_cell.length_b   1.000
_cell.length_c   1.000
_cell.angle_alpha   90.00
_cell.angle_beta   90.00
_cell.angle_gamma   90.00
#
_symmetry.space_group_name_H-M   'P 1'
#
loop_
_entity.id
_entity.type
_entity.pdbx_description
1 polymer ?
#
loop_
_entity_poly.entity_id
_entity_poly.type
_entity_poly.pdbx_seq_one_letter_code
_entity_poly.pdbx_strand_id
1 'polypeptide(L)'
;MKNLKLLRNQKGLSQQKLADILHISQQSVYKYENDITSPDIDTLKNIADYFETSIDYVVGYTDLPHKIEPTVKLTLNQDEARLIKKYQNLSPRRRSVIHSVIDSYDDKY
;
A
#
# COMPACT_ATOMS: atom_id res chain seq x y z
N MET A 1 12.57 10.82 2.96
CA MET A 1 11.52 9.79 3.08
C MET A 1 11.48 9.02 1.77
N LYS A 2 12.24 7.92 1.69
CA LYS A 2 12.55 7.23 0.43
C LYS A 2 11.31 6.79 -0.34
N ASN A 3 10.29 6.29 0.36
CA ASN A 3 9.09 5.73 -0.27
C ASN A 3 8.13 6.80 -0.78
N LEU A 4 8.08 8.00 -0.17
CA LEU A 4 7.30 9.13 -0.69
C LEU A 4 7.75 9.53 -2.11
N LYS A 5 9.07 9.67 -2.31
CA LYS A 5 9.64 10.01 -3.62
C LYS A 5 9.36 8.93 -4.65
N LEU A 6 9.47 7.66 -4.25
CA LEU A 6 9.15 6.51 -5.10
C LEU A 6 7.69 6.54 -5.55
N LEU A 7 6.75 6.65 -4.61
CA LEU A 7 5.32 6.71 -4.86
C LEU A 7 4.93 7.88 -5.78
N ARG A 8 5.48 9.07 -5.50
CA ARG A 8 5.28 10.26 -6.36
C ARG A 8 5.72 10.00 -7.79
N ASN A 9 6.91 9.43 -7.98
CA ASN A 9 7.46 9.14 -9.30
C ASN A 9 6.65 8.05 -10.03
N GLN A 10 6.17 7.01 -9.33
CA GLN A 10 5.33 5.96 -9.90
C GLN A 10 3.99 6.50 -10.44
N LYS A 11 3.42 7.53 -9.79
CA LYS A 11 2.22 8.24 -10.27
C LYS A 11 2.55 9.33 -11.31
N GLY A 12 3.82 9.54 -11.67
CA GLY A 12 4.24 10.55 -12.65
C GLY A 12 4.00 11.99 -12.20
N LEU A 13 4.02 12.26 -10.89
CA LEU A 13 3.70 13.58 -10.34
C LEU A 13 4.96 14.43 -10.14
N SER A 14 4.87 15.73 -10.43
CA SER A 14 5.87 16.70 -9.95
C SER A 14 5.71 16.94 -8.44
N GLN A 15 6.75 17.46 -7.78
CA GLN A 15 6.64 17.85 -6.37
C GLN A 15 5.54 18.89 -6.14
N GLN A 16 5.38 19.84 -7.08
CA GLN A 16 4.31 20.83 -7.03
C GLN A 16 2.93 20.16 -7.10
N LYS A 17 2.72 19.26 -8.06
CA LYS A 17 1.43 18.59 -8.23
C LYS A 17 1.04 17.76 -7.01
N LEU A 18 2.01 17.09 -6.38
CA LEU A 18 1.76 16.38 -5.13
C LEU A 18 1.43 17.34 -3.98
N ALA A 19 2.12 18.48 -3.91
CA ALA A 19 1.87 19.49 -2.90
C ALA A 19 0.44 20.07 -3.01
N ASP A 20 -0.01 20.34 -4.25
CA ASP A 20 -1.36 20.84 -4.53
C ASP A 20 -2.44 19.83 -4.09
N ILE A 21 -2.21 18.53 -4.37
CA ILE A 21 -3.11 17.43 -3.98
C ILE A 21 -3.21 17.28 -2.46
N LEU A 22 -2.07 17.40 -1.77
CA LEU A 22 -1.99 17.25 -0.32
C LEU A 22 -2.29 18.55 0.44
N HIS A 23 -2.57 19.64 -0.27
CA HIS A 23 -2.77 20.98 0.29
C HIS A 23 -1.62 21.46 1.18
N ILE A 24 -0.38 21.20 0.75
CA ILE A 24 0.85 21.64 1.42
C ILE A 24 1.73 22.44 0.45
N SER A 25 2.83 23.01 0.95
CA SER A 25 3.80 23.70 0.09
C SER A 25 4.68 22.72 -0.69
N GLN A 26 5.12 23.11 -1.90
CA GLN A 26 6.13 22.35 -2.65
C GLN A 26 7.42 22.18 -1.84
N GLN A 27 7.81 23.20 -1.06
CA GLN A 27 8.96 23.12 -0.18
C GLN A 27 8.80 22.04 0.89
N SER A 28 7.57 21.82 1.40
CA SER A 28 7.28 20.73 2.33
C SER A 28 7.54 19.37 1.68
N VAL A 29 7.01 19.14 0.47
CA VAL A 29 7.27 17.89 -0.28
C VAL A 29 8.76 17.67 -0.49
N TYR A 30 9.50 18.70 -0.93
CA TYR A 30 10.95 18.63 -1.09
C TYR A 30 11.65 18.25 0.23
N LYS A 31 11.28 18.89 1.34
CA LYS A 31 11.86 18.61 2.66
C LYS A 31 11.59 17.18 3.11
N TYR A 32 10.37 16.69 2.92
CA TYR A 32 10.01 15.31 3.26
C TYR A 32 10.79 14.30 2.41
N GLU A 33 10.88 14.51 1.10
CA GLU A 33 11.59 13.60 0.20
C GLU A 33 13.09 13.50 0.51
N ASN A 34 13.69 14.58 1.01
CA ASN A 34 15.11 14.65 1.35
C ASN A 34 15.41 14.48 2.86
N ASP A 35 14.43 14.03 3.66
CA ASP A 35 14.60 13.79 5.11
C ASP A 35 15.05 15.03 5.91
N ILE A 36 14.74 16.23 5.40
CA ILE A 36 15.07 17.51 6.06
C ILE A 36 14.10 17.76 7.22
N THR A 37 12.83 17.41 7.05
CA THR A 37 11.81 17.47 8.10
C THR A 37 10.86 16.29 7.95
N SER A 38 10.12 15.99 9.02
CA SER A 38 9.01 15.03 8.99
C SER A 38 7.67 15.76 8.80
N PRO A 39 6.71 15.15 8.09
CA PRO A 39 5.31 15.59 8.11
C PRO A 39 4.69 15.34 9.49
N ASP A 40 3.66 16.09 9.83
CA ASP A 40 2.81 15.77 10.98
C ASP A 40 1.94 14.54 10.69
N ILE A 41 1.24 14.07 11.72
CA ILE A 41 0.43 12.86 11.67
C ILE A 41 -0.70 12.99 10.63
N ASP A 42 -1.32 14.15 10.50
CA ASP A 42 -2.45 14.33 9.59
C ASP A 42 -1.98 14.42 8.13
N THR A 43 -0.84 15.05 7.87
CA THR A 43 -0.17 15.03 6.56
C THR A 43 0.24 13.60 6.18
N LEU A 44 0.77 12.81 7.13
CA LEU A 44 1.10 11.41 6.90
C LEU A 44 -0.13 10.57 6.53
N LYS A 45 -1.27 10.78 7.22
CA LYS A 45 -2.54 10.12 6.87
C LYS A 45 -2.97 10.49 5.46
N ASN A 46 -2.95 11.78 5.10
CA ASN A 46 -3.32 12.25 3.77
C ASN A 46 -2.43 11.64 2.66
N ILE A 47 -1.12 11.54 2.92
CA ILE A 47 -0.18 10.87 2.01
C ILE A 47 -0.55 9.39 1.86
N ALA A 48 -0.72 8.69 2.98
CA ALA A 48 -1.05 7.26 2.99
C ALA A 48 -2.37 6.97 2.28
N ASP A 49 -3.40 7.79 2.50
CA ASP A 49 -4.69 7.67 1.84
C ASP A 49 -4.60 7.95 0.33
N TYR A 50 -3.89 9.01 -0.08
CA TYR A 50 -3.73 9.34 -1.50
C TYR A 50 -3.02 8.24 -2.30
N PHE A 51 -2.02 7.60 -1.68
CA PHE A 51 -1.26 6.51 -2.30
C PHE A 51 -1.83 5.12 -1.99
N GLU A 52 -2.98 5.03 -1.32
CA GLU A 52 -3.65 3.77 -0.96
C GLU A 52 -2.73 2.77 -0.22
N THR A 53 -1.89 3.29 0.67
CA THR A 53 -0.86 2.54 1.42
C THR A 53 -0.95 2.80 2.92
N SER A 54 -0.07 2.20 3.71
CA SER A 54 0.11 2.49 5.14
C SER A 54 1.10 3.64 5.40
N ILE A 55 0.96 4.31 6.55
CA ILE A 55 1.94 5.30 7.03
C ILE A 55 3.31 4.62 7.20
N ASP A 56 3.34 3.41 7.76
CA ASP A 56 4.52 2.58 7.93
C ASP A 56 5.28 2.43 6.61
N TYR A 57 4.59 2.19 5.50
CA TYR A 57 5.21 2.11 4.19
C TYR A 57 5.73 3.48 3.74
N VAL A 58 4.94 4.55 3.89
CA VAL A 58 5.34 5.91 3.51
C VAL A 58 6.66 6.31 4.19
N VAL A 59 6.80 6.03 5.49
CA VAL A 59 7.99 6.37 6.27
C VAL A 59 9.12 5.35 6.14
N GLY A 60 8.89 4.20 5.49
CA GLY A 60 9.90 3.16 5.26
C GLY A 60 10.12 2.21 6.44
N TYR A 61 9.12 2.06 7.32
CA TYR A 61 9.12 1.10 8.42
C TYR A 61 8.72 -0.33 7.96
N THR A 62 8.07 -0.46 6.81
CA THR A 62 7.74 -1.74 6.18
C THR A 62 7.97 -1.70 4.67
N ASP A 63 8.26 -2.86 4.08
CA ASP A 63 8.36 -3.05 2.63
C ASP A 63 7.00 -3.42 1.99
N LEU A 64 5.94 -3.58 2.80
CA LEU A 64 4.59 -3.92 2.34
C LEU A 64 3.81 -2.66 1.94
N PRO A 65 3.53 -2.42 0.64
CA PRO A 65 2.94 -1.18 0.14
C PRO A 65 1.41 -1.12 0.23
N HIS A 66 0.78 -1.95 1.07
CA HIS A 66 -0.68 -2.00 1.15
C HIS A 66 -1.19 -1.26 2.39
N LYS A 67 -2.41 -0.74 2.32
CA LYS A 67 -3.16 -0.32 3.51
C LYS A 67 -3.16 -1.45 4.54
N ILE A 68 -3.13 -1.07 5.83
CA ILE A 68 -3.38 -2.04 6.90
C ILE A 68 -4.87 -2.35 6.81
N GLU A 69 -5.22 -3.46 6.17
CA GLU A 69 -6.59 -3.93 6.15
C GLU A 69 -6.92 -4.56 7.51
N PRO A 70 -8.12 -4.29 8.07
CA PRO A 70 -8.57 -5.01 9.24
C PRO A 70 -8.64 -6.50 8.91
N THR A 71 -7.72 -7.27 9.50
CA THR A 71 -7.69 -8.72 9.32
C THR A 71 -8.53 -9.38 10.41
N VAL A 72 -9.31 -10.38 10.02
CA VAL A 72 -9.88 -11.32 10.99
C VAL A 72 -8.76 -12.27 11.39
N LYS A 73 -8.54 -12.45 12.70
CA LYS A 73 -7.60 -13.45 13.19
C LYS A 73 -8.16 -14.84 12.89
N LEU A 74 -7.66 -15.46 11.83
CA LEU A 74 -7.99 -16.83 11.46
C LEU A 74 -7.01 -17.79 12.15
N THR A 75 -7.53 -18.80 12.84
CA THR A 75 -6.74 -19.96 13.26
C THR A 75 -6.62 -20.90 12.08
N LEU A 76 -5.46 -20.83 11.40
CA LEU A 76 -5.17 -21.67 10.24
C LEU A 76 -4.46 -22.95 10.68
N ASN A 77 -4.87 -24.08 10.14
CA ASN A 77 -4.09 -25.31 10.21
C ASN A 77 -2.89 -25.25 9.23
N GLN A 78 -2.01 -26.26 9.28
CA GLN A 78 -0.79 -26.26 8.46
C GLN A 78 -1.07 -26.29 6.95
N ASP A 79 -2.14 -26.96 6.51
CA ASP A 79 -2.47 -27.07 5.10
C ASP A 79 -3.03 -25.75 4.55
N GLU A 80 -3.97 -25.14 5.28
CA GLU A 80 -4.51 -23.82 4.97
C GLU A 80 -3.40 -22.75 4.89
N ALA A 81 -2.47 -22.76 5.87
CA ALA A 81 -1.33 -21.84 5.87
C ALA A 81 -0.40 -22.04 4.65
N ARG A 82 -0.22 -23.30 4.19
CA ARG A 82 0.57 -23.59 2.98
C ARG A 82 -0.12 -23.07 1.72
N LEU A 83 -1.44 -23.19 1.62
CA LEU A 83 -2.22 -22.67 0.50
C LEU A 83 -2.07 -21.15 0.40
N ILE A 84 -2.25 -20.44 1.52
CA ILE A 84 -2.11 -18.98 1.56
C ILE A 84 -0.69 -18.53 1.17
N LYS A 85 0.35 -19.19 1.71
CA LYS A 85 1.74 -18.88 1.33
C LYS A 85 2.02 -19.09 -0.15
N LYS A 86 1.48 -20.15 -0.76
CA LYS A 86 1.60 -20.36 -2.21
C LYS A 86 0.86 -19.27 -2.97
N TYR A 87 -0.38 -18.97 -2.58
CA TYR A 87 -1.19 -17.92 -3.20
C TYR A 87 -0.51 -16.54 -3.17
N GLN A 88 0.08 -16.16 -2.05
CA GLN A 88 0.82 -14.89 -1.89
C GLN A 88 2.01 -14.77 -2.86
N ASN A 89 2.62 -15.88 -3.27
CA ASN A 89 3.74 -15.87 -4.21
C ASN A 89 3.32 -15.92 -5.70
N LEU A 90 2.01 -15.96 -5.99
CA LEU A 90 1.50 -15.98 -7.36
C LEU A 90 1.42 -14.59 -7.99
N SER A 91 1.57 -14.53 -9.32
CA SER A 91 1.30 -13.34 -10.11
C SER A 91 -0.19 -12.99 -10.13
N PRO A 92 -0.56 -11.71 -10.35
CA PRO A 92 -1.97 -11.27 -10.36
C PRO A 92 -2.86 -12.10 -11.30
N ARG A 93 -2.37 -12.44 -12.50
CA ARG A 93 -3.09 -13.28 -13.46
C ARG A 93 -3.40 -14.67 -12.91
N ARG A 94 -2.46 -15.30 -12.21
CA ARG A 94 -2.66 -16.64 -11.62
C ARG A 94 -3.59 -16.59 -10.42
N ARG A 95 -3.52 -15.53 -9.60
CA ARG A 95 -4.48 -15.30 -8.52
C ARG A 95 -5.90 -15.14 -9.05
N SER A 96 -6.09 -14.38 -10.13
CA SER A 96 -7.40 -14.22 -10.78
C SER A 96 -8.01 -15.55 -11.22
N VAL A 97 -7.21 -16.49 -11.74
CA VAL A 97 -7.69 -17.84 -12.07
C VAL A 97 -8.18 -18.58 -10.82
N ILE A 98 -7.43 -18.50 -9.71
CA ILE A 98 -7.84 -19.13 -8.45
C ILE A 98 -9.16 -18.54 -7.96
N HIS A 99 -9.34 -17.21 -8.03
CA HIS A 99 -10.62 -16.58 -7.71
C HIS A 99 -11.75 -17.12 -8.60
N SER A 100 -11.59 -17.12 -9.92
CA SER A 100 -12.62 -17.64 -10.83
C SER A 100 -12.97 -19.09 -10.56
N VAL A 101 -11.99 -19.92 -10.17
CA VAL A 101 -12.23 -21.30 -9.77
C VAL A 101 -13.04 -21.34 -8.47
N ILE A 102 -12.61 -20.63 -7.42
CA ILE A 102 -13.33 -20.60 -6.12
C ILE A 102 -14.77 -20.10 -6.32
N ASP A 103 -14.95 -18.97 -7.01
CA ASP A 103 -16.26 -18.37 -7.27
C ASP A 103 -17.18 -19.34 -8.04
N SER A 104 -16.64 -20.12 -8.99
CA SER A 104 -17.40 -21.13 -9.72
C SER A 104 -17.95 -22.27 -8.84
N TYR A 105 -17.39 -22.46 -7.64
CA TYR A 105 -17.85 -23.44 -6.67
C TYR A 105 -18.72 -22.83 -5.55
N ASP A 106 -18.73 -21.50 -5.39
CA ASP A 106 -19.58 -20.79 -4.42
C ASP A 106 -21.03 -20.63 -4.89
N ASP A 107 -21.32 -20.80 -6.19
CA ASP A 107 -22.69 -20.76 -6.76
C ASP A 107 -23.56 -22.00 -6.46
N LYS A 108 -23.30 -22.72 -5.36
CA LYS A 108 -24.14 -23.85 -4.93
C LYS A 108 -24.34 -23.87 -3.41
N TYR A 109 -25.29 -23.07 -2.93
CA TYR A 109 -26.57 -23.46 -2.29
C TYR A 109 -27.27 -22.22 -1.72
#